data_AF-A0A2E9JY21-F1
#
_entry.id   AF-A0A2E9JY21-F1
#
_cell.length_a   1.000
_cell.length_b   1.000
_cell.length_c   1.000
_cell.angle_alpha   90.00
_cell.angle_beta   90.00
_cell.angle_gamma   90.00
#
_symmetry.space_group_name_H-M   'P 1'
#
loop_
_entity.id
_entity.type
_entity.pdbx_description
1 polymer ?
#
loop_
_entity_poly.entity_id
_entity_poly.type
_entity_poly.pdbx_seq_one_letter_code
_entity_poly.pdbx_strand_id
1 'polypeptide(L)' 'MSECKDELYASYVKKAWIIYTLVAITIAVILVLFVAVDNEERLFYALAPTVGAYAFRPLNKPFSNLIYKYTGVSHPSEQK' A
#
# COMPACT_ATOMS: atom_id res chain seq x y z
N MET A 1 -15.12 -23.52 8.82
CA MET A 1 -13.69 -23.67 8.41
C MET A 1 -13.22 -22.59 7.43
N SER A 2 -14.12 -21.81 6.82
CA SER A 2 -13.77 -20.64 5.99
C SER A 2 -13.39 -19.38 6.79
N GLU A 3 -14.04 -19.14 7.94
CA GLU A 3 -13.79 -17.95 8.79
C GLU A 3 -12.31 -17.79 9.20
N CYS A 4 -11.61 -18.90 9.49
CA CYS A 4 -10.19 -18.88 9.85
C CYS A 4 -9.28 -18.44 8.68
N LYS A 5 -9.65 -18.76 7.43
CA LYS A 5 -8.90 -18.31 6.24
C LYS A 5 -9.18 -16.84 5.92
N ASP A 6 -10.39 -16.37 6.18
CA ASP A 6 -10.80 -14.99 5.96
C ASP A 6 -10.11 -14.03 6.95
N GLU A 7 -9.99 -14.41 8.21
CA GLU A 7 -9.23 -13.64 9.21
C GLU A 7 -7.74 -13.56 8.88
N LEU A 8 -7.15 -14.67 8.42
CA LEU A 8 -5.75 -14.70 7.99
C LEU A 8 -5.53 -13.79 6.77
N TYR A 9 -6.41 -13.87 5.77
CA TYR A 9 -6.34 -13.00 4.59
C TYR A 9 -6.47 -11.52 4.98
N ALA A 10 -7.42 -11.17 5.84
CA ALA A 10 -7.58 -9.80 6.35
C ALA A 10 -6.34 -9.31 7.12
N SER A 11 -5.69 -10.19 7.88
CA SER A 11 -4.42 -9.89 8.57
C SER A 11 -3.29 -9.60 7.58
N TYR A 12 -3.15 -10.41 6.51
CA TYR A 12 -2.15 -10.17 5.47
C TYR A 12 -2.41 -8.87 4.69
N VAL A 13 -3.67 -8.54 4.38
CA VAL A 13 -4.03 -7.27 3.75
C VAL A 13 -3.62 -6.08 4.63
N LYS A 14 -3.87 -6.13 5.94
CA LYS A 14 -3.44 -5.08 6.88
C LYS A 14 -1.92 -4.92 6.87
N LYS A 15 -1.17 -6.02 6.93
CA LYS A 15 0.30 -5.98 6.89
C LYS A 15 0.82 -5.38 5.58
N ALA A 16 0.23 -5.77 4.45
CA ALA A 16 0.61 -5.26 3.15
C ALA A 16 0.30 -3.76 3.01
N TRP A 17 -0.80 -3.27 3.61
CA TRP A 17 -1.09 -1.85 3.73
C TRP A 17 -0.06 -1.08 4.56
N ILE A 18 0.38 -1.66 5.68
CA ILE A 18 1.42 -1.04 6.54
C ILE A 18 2.72 -0.90 5.75
N ILE A 19 3.15 -1.96 5.04
CA ILE A 19 4.37 -1.94 4.22
C ILE A 19 4.25 -0.89 3.11
N TYR A 20 3.13 -0.86 2.39
CA TYR A 20 2.88 0.13 1.34
C TYR A 20 2.98 1.57 1.89
N THR A 21 2.34 1.82 3.04
CA THR A 21 2.33 3.14 3.68
C THR A 21 3.74 3.56 4.09
N LEU A 22 4.52 2.64 4.67
CA LEU A 22 5.91 2.88 5.05
C LEU A 22 6.77 3.28 3.84
N VAL A 23 6.67 2.53 2.74
CA VAL A 23 7.41 2.82 1.50
C VAL A 23 7.00 4.18 0.93
N ALA A 24 5.70 4.48 0.89
CA ALA A 24 5.21 5.77 0.40
C ALA A 24 5.75 6.96 1.23
N ILE A 25 5.79 6.83 2.57
CA ILE A 25 6.36 7.84 3.46
C ILE A 25 7.86 7.99 3.21
N THR A 26 8.60 6.88 3.07
CA THR A 26 10.04 6.94 2.79
C THR A 26 10.32 7.68 1.48
N ILE A 27 9.57 7.40 0.42
CA ILE A 27 9.71 8.10 -0.86
C ILE A 27 9.38 9.59 -0.70
N ALA A 28 8.30 9.93 0.02
CA ALA A 28 7.92 11.31 0.30
C ALA A 28 9.05 12.08 1.00
N VAL A 29 9.63 11.50 2.06
CA VAL A 29 10.72 12.12 2.82
C VAL A 29 11.95 12.32 1.95
N ILE A 30 12.30 11.36 1.09
CA ILE A 30 13.43 11.50 0.17
C ILE A 30 13.20 12.65 -0.82
N LEU A 31 12.00 12.74 -1.40
CA LEU A 31 11.66 13.81 -2.33
C LEU A 31 11.71 15.19 -1.65
N VAL A 32 11.18 15.32 -0.43
CA VAL A 32 11.17 16.60 0.30
C VAL A 32 12.57 17.01 0.77
N LEU A 33 13.41 16.08 1.22
CA LEU A 33 14.73 16.42 1.78
C LEU A 33 15.83 16.58 0.73
N PHE A 34 15.78 15.80 -0.36
CA PHE A 34 16.87 15.75 -1.34
C PHE A 34 16.53 16.38 -2.70
N VAL A 35 15.25 16.45 -3.07
CA VAL A 35 14.83 16.97 -4.39
C VAL A 35 14.27 18.38 -4.28
N ALA A 36 13.52 18.69 -3.22
CA ALA A 36 12.94 20.01 -3.05
C ALA A 36 14.01 21.05 -2.66
N VAL A 37 14.33 21.97 -3.58
CA VAL A 37 15.32 23.02 -3.36
C VAL A 37 14.65 24.28 -2.81
N ASP A 38 13.46 24.61 -3.31
CA ASP A 38 12.73 25.82 -2.94
C ASP A 38 11.51 25.56 -2.04
N ASN A 39 11.02 26.61 -1.37
CA ASN A 39 9.95 26.47 -0.38
C ASN A 39 8.59 26.10 -1.02
N GLU A 40 8.36 26.52 -2.27
CA GLU A 40 7.18 26.10 -3.06
C GLU A 40 7.26 24.63 -3.43
N GLU A 41 8.42 24.14 -3.86
CA GLU A 41 8.62 22.73 -4.21
C GLU A 41 8.44 21.81 -3.00
N ARG A 42 8.87 22.23 -1.80
CA ARG A 42 8.62 21.48 -0.56
C ARG A 42 7.14 21.29 -0.26
N LEU A 43 6.30 22.29 -0.55
CA LEU A 43 4.85 22.17 -0.43
C LEU A 43 4.28 21.19 -1.46
N PHE A 44 4.73 21.24 -2.70
CA PHE A 44 4.34 20.27 -3.73
C PHE A 44 4.76 18.85 -3.35
N TYR A 45 6.00 18.65 -2.91
CA TYR A 45 6.50 17.34 -2.48
C TYR A 45 5.93 16.88 -1.14
N ALA A 46 5.32 17.75 -0.34
CA ALA A 46 4.57 17.33 0.84
C ALA A 46 3.16 16.81 0.48
N LEU A 47 2.48 17.44 -0.48
CA LEU A 47 1.09 17.09 -0.86
C LEU A 47 1.02 16.00 -1.94
N ALA A 48 1.94 16.00 -2.90
CA ALA A 48 1.97 15.05 -4.00
C ALA A 48 2.08 13.58 -3.55
N PRO A 49 2.86 13.22 -2.52
CA PRO A 49 2.89 11.86 -2.01
C PRO A 49 1.58 11.44 -1.34
N THR A 50 0.83 12.38 -0.75
CA THR A 50 -0.49 12.09 -0.19
C THR A 50 -1.50 11.75 -1.29
N VAL A 51 -1.51 12.55 -2.35
CA VAL A 51 -2.34 12.29 -3.55
C VAL A 51 -1.89 11.00 -4.25
N GLY A 52 -0.58 10.80 -4.39
CA GLY A 52 0.00 9.58 -4.94
C GLY A 52 -0.36 8.34 -4.13
N ALA A 53 -0.25 8.38 -2.81
CA ALA A 53 -0.62 7.26 -1.94
C ALA A 53 -2.11 6.90 -2.05
N TYR A 54 -2.97 7.90 -2.30
CA TYR A 54 -4.39 7.67 -2.56
C TYR A 54 -4.65 7.11 -3.96
N ALA A 55 -4.02 7.69 -4.99
CA ALA A 55 -4.17 7.26 -6.39
C ALA A 55 -3.60 5.87 -6.65
N PHE A 56 -2.46 5.56 -6.03
CA PHE A 56 -1.78 4.26 -6.09
C PHE A 56 -2.18 3.35 -4.94
N ARG A 57 -3.31 3.64 -4.26
CA ARG A 57 -3.86 2.79 -3.21
C ARG A 57 -3.90 1.34 -3.72
N PRO A 58 -3.47 0.36 -2.91
CA PRO A 58 -3.54 -1.04 -3.31
C PRO A 58 -4.98 -1.43 -3.68
N LEU A 59 -5.18 -1.67 -4.98
CA LEU A 59 -6.42 -2.19 -5.53
C LEU A 59 -6.57 -3.66 -5.13
N ASN A 60 -7.78 -4.08 -4.76
CA ASN A 60 -8.03 -5.40 -4.19
C ASN A 60 -7.53 -6.55 -5.09
N LYS A 61 -7.57 -6.40 -6.42
CA LYS A 61 -7.24 -7.44 -7.41
C LYS A 61 -5.73 -7.70 -7.61
N PRO A 62 -4.90 -6.68 -7.89
CA PRO A 62 -3.45 -6.91 -7.97
C PRO A 62 -2.84 -7.27 -6.61
N PHE A 63 -3.37 -6.72 -5.51
CA PHE A 63 -2.88 -7.05 -4.17
C PHE A 63 -3.29 -8.45 -3.70
N SER A 64 -4.51 -8.92 -4.02
CA SER A 64 -4.90 -10.29 -3.73
C SER A 64 -4.01 -11.30 -4.43
N ASN A 65 -3.63 -11.02 -5.69
CA ASN A 65 -2.67 -11.85 -6.43
C ASN A 65 -1.29 -11.87 -5.78
N LEU A 66 -0.80 -10.73 -5.26
CA LEU A 66 0.48 -10.67 -4.55
C LEU A 66 0.41 -11.44 -3.23
N ILE A 67 -0.66 -11.25 -2.45
CA ILE A 67 -0.88 -12.00 -1.20
C ILE A 67 -0.93 -13.50 -1.51
N TYR A 68 -1.74 -13.92 -2.48
CA TYR A 68 -1.80 -15.32 -2.91
C TYR A 68 -0.44 -15.86 -3.36
N LYS A 69 0.33 -15.11 -4.14
CA LYS A 69 1.66 -15.52 -4.60
C LYS A 69 2.66 -15.70 -3.45
N TYR A 70 2.62 -14.84 -2.44
CA TYR A 70 3.59 -14.85 -1.34
C TYR A 70 3.15 -15.66 -0.12
N THR A 71 1.85 -15.88 0.07
CA THR A 71 1.29 -16.56 1.26
C THR A 71 0.46 -17.81 0.93
N GLY A 72 0.09 -18.01 -0.33
CA GLY A 72 -0.80 -19.10 -0.76
C GLY A 72 -2.27 -18.92 -0.37
N VAL A 73 -2.63 -17.80 0.26
CA VAL A 73 -3.99 -17.52 0.74
C VAL A 73 -4.76 -16.71 -0.30
N SER A 74 -5.86 -17.27 -0.82
CA SER A 74 -6.70 -16.63 -1.83
C SER A 74 -7.74 -15.69 -1.22
N HIS A 75 -8.25 -14.76 -2.03
CA HIS A 75 -9.31 -13.85 -1.62
C HIS A 75 -10.62 -14.63 -1.37
N PRO A 76 -11.41 -14.32 -0.32
CA PRO A 76 -12.66 -15.01 -0.03
C PRO A 76 -13.64 -15.07 -1.22
N SER A 77 -13.64 -14.04 -2.07
CA SER A 77 -14.56 -13.94 -3.21
C SER A 77 -14.15 -14.75 -4.45
N GLU A 78 -12.97 -15.38 -4.48
CA GLU A 78 -12.53 -16.26 -5.58
C GLU A 78 -12.87 -17.75 -5.35
N GLN A 79 -13.48 -18.10 -4.21
CA GLN A 79 -13.97 -19.46 -3.94
C GLN A 79 -15.45 -19.66 -4.32
N LYS A 80 -15.97 -18.93 -5.32
CA LYS A 80 -17.32 -19.13 -5.85
C LYS A 80 -17.30 -19.84 -7.19
#